data_AF-A0A946DRX9-F1
#
_entry.id   AF-A0A946DRX9-F1
#
_cell.length_a   1.000
_cell.length_b   1.000
_cell.length_c   1.000
_cell.angle_alpha   90.00
_cell.angle_beta   90.00
_cell.angle_gamma   90.00
#
_symmetry.space_group_name_H-M   'P 1'
#
loop_
_entity.id
_entity.type
_entity.pdbx_description
1 polymer ?
#
loop_
_entity_poly.entity_id
_entity_poly.type
_entity_poly.pdbx_seq_one_letter_code
_entity_poly.pdbx_strand_id
1 'polypeptide(L)'
;MTRILAVAVFTLLVGLPDMTFVGNPIRFAQKDGRLFLSQFGRPVFEYVTSDDKVRRPYFHGLHTPSGVRVTRVHPPVKGSELADHPTMHPGLWMAFGDISGADFWRNKGLVRHVKFLKTPTVENAVASFTVRNSYEADGKPICTEDCEIQVTFNSFRQCKGTLITWTSRFTPAGGSFYFGDQEEMGLGVRVATPFTVVKGGTIRDSEGRKNGKEIWGKQADWCEYTGVLNGKRVGIVLMPGVKNFRRSWFHARDYGLLLANPFGRNAFTKGEKSKIEVKAGWELRLRYGVFLYDSESDNAPNIGAVYREFTKQLNPRNK
;
A
#
# COMPACT_ATOMS: atom_id res chain seq x y z
N MET A 1 17.66 -42.96 -48.27
CA MET A 1 16.93 -41.68 -48.43
C MET A 1 15.64 -41.77 -47.64
N THR A 2 15.64 -41.29 -46.39
CA THR A 2 14.52 -41.43 -45.45
C THR A 2 13.71 -40.14 -45.48
N ARG A 3 12.46 -40.20 -45.97
CA ARG A 3 11.55 -39.04 -46.00
C ARG A 3 11.00 -38.78 -44.59
N ILE A 4 11.32 -37.61 -44.04
CA ILE A 4 10.72 -37.09 -42.81
C ILE A 4 9.43 -36.36 -43.20
N LEU A 5 8.28 -36.83 -42.71
CA LEU A 5 7.02 -36.08 -42.78
C LEU A 5 7.06 -34.95 -41.74
N ALA A 6 6.99 -33.71 -42.19
CA ALA A 6 6.76 -32.56 -41.32
C ALA A 6 5.27 -32.46 -41.02
N VAL A 7 4.89 -32.66 -39.75
CA VAL A 7 3.54 -32.39 -39.25
C VAL A 7 3.48 -30.92 -38.85
N ALA A 8 2.77 -30.11 -39.63
CA ALA A 8 2.46 -28.73 -39.28
C ALA A 8 1.37 -28.70 -38.20
N VAL A 9 1.72 -28.28 -36.99
CA VAL A 9 0.76 -28.04 -35.91
C VAL A 9 0.23 -26.61 -36.08
N PHE A 10 -0.97 -26.48 -36.64
CA PHE A 10 -1.72 -25.22 -36.61
C PHE A 10 -2.27 -25.00 -35.20
N THR A 11 -1.70 -24.05 -34.46
CA THR A 11 -2.26 -23.61 -33.18
C THR A 11 -3.44 -22.69 -33.47
N LEU A 12 -4.66 -23.19 -33.25
CA LEU A 12 -5.87 -22.39 -33.32
C LEU A 12 -5.85 -21.39 -32.16
N LEU A 13 -5.57 -20.10 -32.43
CA LEU A 13 -5.84 -19.03 -31.48
C LEU A 13 -7.35 -18.87 -31.37
N VAL A 14 -7.95 -19.59 -30.43
CA VAL A 14 -9.33 -19.33 -30.00
C VAL A 14 -9.29 -18.02 -29.23
N GLY A 15 -9.70 -16.92 -29.88
CA GLY A 15 -9.97 -15.67 -29.20
C GLY A 15 -11.01 -15.92 -28.11
N LEU A 16 -10.64 -15.67 -26.85
CA LEU A 16 -11.61 -15.68 -25.76
C LEU A 16 -12.66 -14.61 -26.08
N PRO A 17 -13.96 -14.93 -26.06
CA PRO A 17 -15.00 -13.94 -26.30
C PRO A 17 -14.89 -12.83 -25.25
N ASP A 18 -15.07 -11.58 -25.69
CA ASP A 18 -15.24 -10.44 -24.79
C ASP A 18 -16.41 -10.75 -23.85
N MET A 19 -16.10 -11.12 -22.61
CA MET A 19 -17.10 -11.30 -21.58
C MET A 19 -17.70 -9.93 -21.24
N THR A 20 -18.88 -9.65 -21.78
CA THR A 20 -19.72 -8.55 -21.35
C THR A 20 -20.19 -8.85 -19.91
N PHE A 21 -19.56 -8.19 -18.93
CA PHE A 21 -20.02 -8.27 -17.55
C PHE A 21 -21.34 -7.50 -17.40
N VAL A 22 -22.44 -8.23 -17.20
CA VAL A 22 -23.72 -7.65 -16.77
C VAL A 22 -23.64 -7.44 -15.26
N GLY A 23 -23.53 -6.18 -14.81
CA GLY A 23 -23.50 -5.77 -13.39
C GLY A 23 -22.31 -4.88 -13.01
N ASN A 24 -22.25 -4.47 -11.73
CA ASN A 24 -21.14 -3.66 -11.23
C ASN A 24 -19.81 -4.45 -11.36
N PRO A 25 -18.80 -3.93 -12.09
CA PRO A 25 -17.56 -4.65 -12.31
C PRO A 25 -16.70 -4.74 -11.05
N ILE A 26 -16.98 -3.94 -10.03
CA ILE A 26 -16.25 -3.91 -8.76
C ILE A 26 -17.00 -4.78 -7.76
N ARG A 27 -16.30 -5.74 -7.14
CA ARG A 27 -16.91 -6.70 -6.21
C ARG A 27 -16.06 -6.90 -4.97
N PHE A 28 -16.71 -6.82 -3.81
CA PHE A 28 -16.19 -7.34 -2.56
C PHE A 28 -16.65 -8.79 -2.34
N ALA A 29 -15.77 -9.60 -1.77
CA ALA A 29 -16.10 -10.90 -1.19
C ALA A 29 -15.42 -11.05 0.17
N GLN A 30 -16.04 -11.77 1.10
CA GLN A 30 -15.43 -12.09 2.39
C GLN A 30 -15.31 -13.59 2.55
N LYS A 31 -14.14 -14.06 2.97
CA LYS A 31 -13.87 -15.47 3.23
C LYS A 31 -12.73 -15.59 4.24
N ASP A 32 -12.86 -16.46 5.23
CA ASP A 32 -11.81 -16.81 6.20
C ASP A 32 -11.12 -15.60 6.86
N GLY A 33 -11.91 -14.61 7.30
CA GLY A 33 -11.37 -13.39 7.94
C GLY A 33 -10.64 -12.44 6.98
N ARG A 34 -10.78 -12.63 5.67
CA ARG A 34 -10.21 -11.77 4.63
C ARG A 34 -11.31 -11.08 3.82
N LEU A 35 -11.01 -9.85 3.39
CA LEU A 35 -11.84 -9.09 2.46
C LEU A 35 -11.13 -8.97 1.11
N PHE A 36 -11.75 -9.50 0.06
CA PHE A 36 -11.22 -9.51 -1.29
C PHE A 36 -11.88 -8.39 -2.10
N LEU A 37 -11.10 -7.59 -2.81
CA LEU A 37 -11.61 -6.65 -3.82
C LEU A 37 -11.18 -7.10 -5.21
N SER A 38 -12.11 -7.11 -6.15
CA SER A 38 -11.85 -7.41 -7.56
C SER A 38 -12.51 -6.38 -8.49
N GLN A 39 -11.96 -6.20 -9.68
CA GLN A 39 -12.50 -5.38 -10.76
C GLN A 39 -12.52 -6.20 -12.07
N PHE A 40 -13.67 -6.31 -12.74
CA PHE A 40 -13.86 -7.16 -13.93
C PHE A 40 -13.36 -8.60 -13.72
N GLY A 41 -13.59 -9.14 -12.51
CA GLY A 41 -13.13 -10.47 -12.11
C GLY A 41 -11.63 -10.59 -11.82
N ARG A 42 -10.83 -9.54 -12.04
CA ARG A 42 -9.39 -9.53 -11.70
C ARG A 42 -9.18 -9.08 -10.26
N PRO A 43 -8.28 -9.72 -9.49
CA PRO A 43 -7.99 -9.30 -8.12
C PRO A 43 -7.38 -7.89 -8.11
N VAL A 44 -7.76 -7.10 -7.11
CA VAL A 44 -7.11 -5.81 -6.78
C VAL A 44 -6.24 -5.99 -5.54
N PHE A 45 -6.82 -6.52 -4.46
CA PHE A 45 -6.11 -6.89 -3.23
C PHE A 45 -6.92 -7.87 -2.37
N GLU A 46 -6.26 -8.44 -1.38
CA GLU A 46 -6.88 -9.05 -0.20
C GLU A 46 -6.52 -8.23 1.04
N TYR A 47 -7.51 -7.85 1.85
CA TYR A 47 -7.29 -7.24 3.15
C TYR A 47 -7.39 -8.33 4.23
N VAL A 48 -6.27 -8.59 4.90
CA VAL A 48 -6.12 -9.61 5.93
C VAL A 48 -6.33 -8.96 7.29
N THR A 49 -7.33 -9.44 8.04
CA THR A 49 -7.68 -8.87 9.36
C THR A 49 -6.92 -9.51 10.53
N SER A 50 -6.48 -10.76 10.37
CA SER A 50 -5.73 -11.52 11.38
C SER A 50 -4.77 -12.50 10.71
N ASP A 51 -3.61 -12.68 11.33
CA ASP A 51 -2.53 -13.57 10.89
C ASP A 51 -1.65 -13.93 12.11
N ASP A 52 -1.25 -15.19 12.23
CA ASP A 52 -0.51 -15.68 13.40
C ASP A 52 0.92 -15.11 13.50
N LYS A 53 1.50 -14.70 12.36
CA LYS A 53 2.89 -14.22 12.28
C LYS A 53 2.97 -12.72 12.07
N VAL A 54 2.03 -12.15 11.31
CA VAL A 54 1.90 -10.71 11.10
C VAL A 54 0.83 -10.20 12.05
N ARG A 55 1.24 -9.67 13.21
CA ARG A 55 0.34 -9.33 14.32
C ARG A 55 -0.38 -7.98 14.11
N ARG A 56 -0.81 -7.71 12.89
CA ARG A 56 -1.54 -6.50 12.47
C ARG A 56 -2.28 -6.72 11.14
N PRO A 57 -3.34 -5.97 10.85
CA PRO A 57 -3.98 -6.03 9.53
C PRO A 57 -3.07 -5.50 8.42
N TYR A 58 -3.22 -6.04 7.22
CA TYR A 58 -2.44 -5.65 6.05
C TYR A 58 -3.15 -5.97 4.74
N PHE A 59 -2.67 -5.37 3.66
CA PHE A 59 -3.09 -5.68 2.30
C PHE A 59 -2.08 -6.62 1.66
N HIS A 60 -2.60 -7.74 1.17
CA HIS A 60 -1.88 -8.81 0.51
C HIS A 60 -2.14 -8.76 -1.00
N GLY A 61 -1.10 -9.01 -1.80
CA GLY A 61 -1.20 -9.21 -3.24
C GLY A 61 -1.90 -8.06 -3.97
N LEU A 62 -1.30 -6.86 -3.96
CA LEU A 62 -1.85 -5.74 -4.72
C LEU A 62 -1.55 -5.93 -6.20
N HIS A 63 -2.55 -5.72 -7.04
CA HIS A 63 -2.46 -5.87 -8.48
C HIS A 63 -2.81 -4.57 -9.21
N THR A 64 -2.15 -4.35 -10.35
CA THR A 64 -2.50 -3.26 -11.28
C THR A 64 -3.84 -3.57 -12.00
N PRO A 65 -4.45 -2.60 -12.71
CA PRO A 65 -5.69 -2.84 -13.45
C PRO A 65 -5.63 -3.99 -14.46
N SER A 66 -4.48 -4.25 -15.08
CA SER A 66 -4.33 -5.42 -15.96
C SER A 66 -4.03 -6.73 -15.22
N GLY A 67 -3.98 -6.72 -13.90
CA GLY A 67 -3.82 -7.91 -13.07
C GLY A 67 -2.36 -8.29 -12.79
N VAL A 68 -1.40 -7.38 -12.96
CA VAL A 68 0.00 -7.64 -12.61
C VAL A 68 0.22 -7.42 -11.12
N ARG A 69 0.74 -8.41 -10.40
CA ARG A 69 1.03 -8.28 -8.96
C ARG A 69 2.24 -7.38 -8.73
N VAL A 70 2.07 -6.29 -7.99
CA VAL A 70 3.11 -5.28 -7.76
C VAL A 70 3.65 -5.25 -6.33
N THR A 71 3.06 -6.00 -5.41
CA THR A 71 3.62 -6.17 -4.06
C THR A 71 4.12 -7.59 -3.84
N ARG A 72 5.10 -7.71 -2.93
CA ARG A 72 5.44 -9.00 -2.32
C ARG A 72 4.22 -9.53 -1.56
N VAL A 73 4.14 -10.83 -1.39
CA VAL A 73 3.10 -11.50 -0.59
C VAL A 73 3.65 -12.01 0.74
N HIS A 74 2.74 -12.35 1.66
CA HIS A 74 3.04 -13.03 2.92
C HIS A 74 2.36 -14.41 2.96
N PRO A 75 3.11 -15.50 3.24
CA PRO A 75 4.58 -15.56 3.30
C PRO A 75 5.23 -15.29 1.93
N PRO A 76 6.51 -14.85 1.87
CA PRO A 76 7.20 -14.67 0.60
C PRO A 76 7.27 -15.96 -0.22
N VAL A 77 7.06 -15.87 -1.53
CA VAL A 77 7.12 -17.03 -2.43
C VAL A 77 8.56 -17.51 -2.59
N LYS A 78 8.83 -18.75 -2.18
CA LYS A 78 10.17 -19.36 -2.27
C LYS A 78 10.67 -19.36 -3.72
N GLY A 79 11.90 -18.90 -3.92
CA GLY A 79 12.57 -18.88 -5.23
C GLY A 79 12.30 -17.64 -6.08
N SER A 80 11.20 -16.91 -5.86
CA SER A 80 10.88 -15.69 -6.61
C SER A 80 10.90 -14.41 -5.77
N GLU A 81 10.80 -14.52 -4.44
CA GLU A 81 10.83 -13.39 -3.52
C GLU A 81 11.96 -13.51 -2.49
N LEU A 82 12.53 -12.35 -2.10
CA LEU A 82 13.49 -12.30 -1.01
C LEU A 82 12.83 -12.72 0.31
N ALA A 83 13.48 -13.63 1.04
CA ALA A 83 13.03 -14.15 2.33
C ALA A 83 13.29 -13.20 3.51
N ASP A 84 13.83 -12.00 3.25
CA ASP A 84 14.17 -11.01 4.26
C ASP A 84 12.92 -10.42 4.93
N HIS A 85 13.01 -10.21 6.25
CA HIS A 85 11.96 -9.55 7.03
C HIS A 85 10.54 -10.12 6.73
N PRO A 86 10.36 -11.46 6.69
CA PRO A 86 9.22 -12.09 6.02
C PRO A 86 7.88 -11.82 6.72
N THR A 87 7.93 -11.54 8.03
CA THR A 87 6.77 -11.21 8.87
C THR A 87 6.60 -9.70 9.08
N MET A 88 7.59 -8.89 8.68
CA MET A 88 7.55 -7.44 8.86
C MET A 88 7.11 -6.70 7.59
N HIS A 89 7.33 -7.25 6.40
CA HIS A 89 6.94 -6.60 5.14
C HIS A 89 5.95 -7.47 4.33
N PRO A 90 4.64 -7.47 4.69
CA PRO A 90 3.66 -8.41 4.14
C PRO A 90 3.00 -7.99 2.81
N GLY A 91 3.28 -6.80 2.30
CA GLY A 91 2.63 -6.25 1.09
C GLY A 91 2.48 -4.74 1.20
N LEU A 92 1.28 -4.25 1.53
CA LEU A 92 1.03 -2.87 1.96
C LEU A 92 0.47 -2.89 3.39
N TRP A 93 1.03 -2.09 4.30
CA TRP A 93 0.63 -2.07 5.71
C TRP A 93 0.92 -0.71 6.34
N MET A 94 0.23 -0.40 7.43
CA MET A 94 0.63 0.68 8.33
C MET A 94 1.11 0.07 9.65
N ALA A 95 2.25 0.54 10.15
CA ALA A 95 2.78 0.10 11.43
C ALA A 95 3.71 1.14 12.04
N PHE A 96 3.97 0.99 13.34
CA PHE A 96 4.73 1.95 14.13
C PHE A 96 5.69 1.21 15.05
N GLY A 97 6.98 1.49 14.94
CA GLY A 97 8.03 0.95 15.80
C GLY A 97 8.04 1.51 17.22
N ASP A 98 7.32 2.60 17.48
CA ASP A 98 7.20 3.23 18.80
C ASP A 98 5.84 3.92 18.98
N ILE A 99 4.92 3.26 19.70
CA ILE A 99 3.74 3.89 20.30
C ILE A 99 3.84 3.71 21.81
N SER A 100 4.08 4.81 22.53
CA SER A 100 4.31 4.78 23.99
C SER A 100 5.38 3.78 24.43
N GLY A 101 6.42 3.56 23.62
CA GLY A 101 7.49 2.59 23.86
C GLY A 101 7.24 1.18 23.29
N ALA A 102 6.03 0.88 22.81
CA ALA A 102 5.70 -0.41 22.21
C ALA A 102 5.97 -0.46 20.70
N ASP A 103 6.47 -1.60 20.21
CA ASP A 103 6.85 -1.81 18.80
C ASP A 103 5.86 -2.73 18.07
N PHE A 104 5.09 -2.16 17.16
CA PHE A 104 4.12 -2.87 16.32
C PHE A 104 4.68 -3.21 14.93
N TRP A 105 5.78 -2.58 14.51
CA TRP A 105 6.42 -2.87 13.23
C TRP A 105 7.07 -4.25 13.24
N ARG A 106 7.81 -4.56 14.31
CA ARG A 106 8.52 -5.83 14.52
C ARG A 106 7.61 -6.90 15.14
N ASN A 107 6.29 -6.69 15.11
CA ASN A 107 5.27 -7.59 15.65
C ASN A 107 5.41 -7.92 17.15
N LYS A 108 5.99 -7.02 17.96
CA LYS A 108 6.06 -7.21 19.42
C LYS A 108 4.71 -6.90 20.08
N GLY A 109 4.09 -5.79 19.69
CA GLY A 109 2.69 -5.48 19.98
C GLY A 109 1.71 -6.16 19.03
N LEU A 110 0.42 -6.12 19.38
CA LEU A 110 -0.69 -6.64 18.58
C LEU A 110 -1.54 -5.47 18.10
N VAL A 111 -1.75 -5.34 16.78
CA VAL A 111 -2.83 -4.54 16.23
C VAL A 111 -3.98 -5.49 15.92
N ARG A 112 -4.99 -5.54 16.79
CA ARG A 112 -6.12 -6.45 16.64
C ARG A 112 -7.20 -5.78 15.81
N HIS A 113 -7.63 -6.41 14.72
CA HIS A 113 -8.87 -6.01 14.06
C HIS A 113 -10.05 -6.27 15.00
N VAL A 114 -10.83 -5.24 15.30
CA VAL A 114 -11.99 -5.33 16.20
C VAL A 114 -13.26 -5.62 15.42
N LYS A 115 -13.56 -4.81 14.39
CA LYS A 115 -14.75 -4.96 13.53
C LYS A 115 -14.69 -4.07 12.29
N PHE A 116 -15.56 -4.34 11.33
CA PHE A 116 -15.97 -3.36 10.32
C PHE A 116 -16.95 -2.35 10.95
N LEU A 117 -16.63 -1.06 10.88
CA LEU A 117 -17.51 0.05 11.26
C LEU A 117 -18.48 0.41 10.13
N LYS A 118 -17.98 0.41 8.90
CA LYS A 118 -18.79 0.45 7.68
C LYS A 118 -18.48 -0.83 6.92
N THR A 119 -19.53 -1.60 6.62
CA THR A 119 -19.40 -2.80 5.80
C THR A 119 -18.86 -2.44 4.42
N PRO A 120 -18.17 -3.37 3.74
CA PRO A 120 -17.66 -3.10 2.39
C PRO A 120 -18.79 -2.82 1.41
N THR A 121 -18.80 -1.63 0.80
CA THR A 121 -19.81 -1.22 -0.18
C THR A 121 -19.17 -0.68 -1.45
N VAL A 122 -19.92 -0.72 -2.56
CA VAL A 122 -19.57 -0.05 -3.80
C VAL A 122 -20.69 0.93 -4.15
N GLU A 123 -20.39 2.22 -4.14
CA GLU A 123 -21.34 3.30 -4.42
C GLU A 123 -20.66 4.26 -5.41
N ASN A 124 -21.36 4.65 -6.48
CA ASN A 124 -20.83 5.58 -7.50
C ASN A 124 -19.44 5.20 -8.03
N ALA A 125 -19.21 3.90 -8.28
CA ALA A 125 -17.93 3.32 -8.71
C ALA A 125 -16.75 3.49 -7.71
N VAL A 126 -17.05 3.85 -6.45
CA VAL A 126 -16.08 3.88 -5.36
C VAL A 126 -16.30 2.67 -4.45
N ALA A 127 -15.27 1.84 -4.28
CA ALA A 127 -15.30 0.77 -3.29
C ALA A 127 -14.82 1.33 -1.95
N SER A 128 -15.54 1.08 -0.85
CA SER A 128 -15.13 1.60 0.46
C SER A 128 -15.43 0.63 1.59
N PHE A 129 -14.63 0.70 2.66
CA PHE A 129 -14.91 0.06 3.94
C PHE A 129 -14.19 0.81 5.05
N THR A 130 -14.69 0.69 6.29
CA THR A 130 -14.06 1.27 7.47
C THR A 130 -13.91 0.20 8.53
N VAL A 131 -12.73 0.10 9.14
CA VAL A 131 -12.45 -0.84 10.23
C VAL A 131 -12.09 -0.12 11.51
N ARG A 132 -12.32 -0.78 12.65
CA ARG A 132 -11.72 -0.43 13.93
C ARG A 132 -10.63 -1.42 14.28
N ASN A 133 -9.45 -0.92 14.63
CA ASN A 133 -8.34 -1.70 15.18
C ASN A 133 -8.01 -1.25 16.60
N SER A 134 -7.44 -2.14 17.40
CA SER A 134 -6.94 -1.89 18.77
C SER A 134 -5.44 -2.15 18.81
N TYR A 135 -4.66 -1.17 19.23
CA TYR A 135 -3.20 -1.29 19.42
C TYR A 135 -2.95 -1.72 20.85
N GLU A 136 -2.47 -2.94 21.03
CA GLU A 136 -2.33 -3.60 22.33
C GLU A 136 -0.87 -3.97 22.60
N ALA A 137 -0.39 -3.65 23.79
CA ALA A 137 0.93 -4.05 24.30
C ALA A 137 0.78 -4.50 25.76
N ASP A 138 1.55 -5.50 26.17
CA ASP A 138 1.51 -6.05 27.54
C ASP A 138 0.10 -6.39 28.03
N GLY A 139 -0.74 -6.89 27.11
CA GLY A 139 -2.12 -7.29 27.38
C GLY A 139 -3.13 -6.14 27.55
N LYS A 140 -2.74 -4.88 27.27
CA LYS A 140 -3.61 -3.71 27.43
C LYS A 140 -3.70 -2.87 26.15
N PRO A 141 -4.88 -2.30 25.83
CA PRO A 141 -5.02 -1.36 24.73
C PRO A 141 -4.35 -0.02 25.06
N ILE A 142 -3.53 0.49 24.14
CA ILE A 142 -2.91 1.82 24.19
C ILE A 142 -3.81 2.83 23.48
N CYS A 143 -4.23 2.52 22.27
CA CYS A 143 -5.10 3.35 21.45
C CYS A 143 -5.97 2.52 20.52
N THR A 144 -7.01 3.14 19.98
CA THR A 144 -7.83 2.58 18.90
C THR A 144 -7.58 3.35 17.61
N GLU A 145 -7.77 2.68 16.48
CA GLU A 145 -7.68 3.25 15.15
C GLU A 145 -8.97 3.00 14.40
N ASP A 146 -9.61 4.07 13.91
CA ASP A 146 -10.65 3.98 12.89
C ASP A 146 -10.03 4.27 11.53
N CYS A 147 -9.91 3.23 10.71
CA CYS A 147 -9.25 3.26 9.40
C CYS A 147 -10.28 3.14 8.28
N GLU A 148 -10.39 4.20 7.48
CA GLU A 148 -11.24 4.28 6.30
C GLU A 148 -10.42 4.07 5.04
N ILE A 149 -10.88 3.15 4.19
CA ILE A 149 -10.28 2.82 2.91
C ILE A 149 -11.29 3.15 1.82
N GLN A 150 -10.87 3.93 0.82
CA GLN A 150 -11.64 4.14 -0.40
C GLN A 150 -10.78 3.79 -1.62
N VAL A 151 -11.38 3.15 -2.60
CA VAL A 151 -10.72 2.68 -3.81
C VAL A 151 -11.45 3.23 -5.02
N THR A 152 -10.73 3.99 -5.82
CA THR A 152 -11.22 4.55 -7.09
C THR A 152 -10.42 4.00 -8.25
N PHE A 153 -11.10 3.78 -9.37
CA PHE A 153 -10.51 3.22 -10.59
C PHE A 153 -10.45 4.33 -11.63
N ASN A 154 -9.24 4.78 -11.92
CA ASN A 154 -9.00 6.03 -12.64
C ASN A 154 -8.34 5.77 -13.99
N SER A 155 -8.72 6.56 -14.99
CA SER A 155 -8.02 6.66 -16.26
C SER A 155 -7.31 8.00 -16.34
N PHE A 156 -6.00 7.98 -16.41
CA PHE A 156 -5.17 9.14 -16.71
C PHE A 156 -4.72 9.06 -18.18
N ARG A 157 -4.32 10.19 -18.78
CA ARG A 157 -3.98 10.30 -20.21
C ARG A 157 -3.01 9.23 -20.74
N GLN A 158 -2.19 8.62 -19.87
CA GLN A 158 -1.13 7.66 -20.22
C GLN A 158 -1.23 6.30 -19.49
N CYS A 159 -2.18 6.14 -18.57
CA CYS A 159 -2.30 4.89 -17.81
C CYS A 159 -3.71 4.70 -17.25
N LYS A 160 -4.10 3.44 -17.05
CA LYS A 160 -5.15 3.08 -16.10
C LYS A 160 -4.50 2.85 -14.74
N GLY A 161 -5.20 3.17 -13.67
CA GLY A 161 -4.71 2.88 -12.34
C GLY A 161 -5.78 2.82 -11.27
N THR A 162 -5.41 2.20 -10.17
CA THR A 162 -6.23 2.07 -8.97
C THR A 162 -5.66 2.98 -7.91
N LEU A 163 -6.45 3.93 -7.43
CA LEU A 163 -6.08 4.81 -6.31
C LEU A 163 -6.78 4.30 -5.05
N ILE A 164 -5.97 3.94 -4.05
CA ILE A 164 -6.42 3.59 -2.71
C ILE A 164 -6.12 4.79 -1.82
N THR A 165 -7.15 5.40 -1.24
CA THR A 165 -6.99 6.38 -0.17
C THR A 165 -7.16 5.72 1.18
N TRP A 166 -6.36 6.15 2.13
CA TRP A 166 -6.25 5.58 3.47
C TRP A 166 -6.34 6.72 4.49
N THR A 167 -7.36 6.74 5.34
CA THR A 167 -7.50 7.72 6.42
C THR A 167 -7.64 7.00 7.76
N SER A 168 -6.65 7.16 8.63
CA SER A 168 -6.64 6.58 9.97
C SER A 168 -6.76 7.67 11.03
N ARG A 169 -7.66 7.45 11.99
CA ARG A 169 -7.87 8.30 13.17
C ARG A 169 -7.51 7.50 14.42
N PHE A 170 -6.53 7.98 15.18
CA PHE A 170 -6.03 7.32 16.37
C PHE A 170 -6.50 8.05 17.62
N THR A 171 -7.15 7.33 18.52
CA THR A 171 -7.72 7.87 19.76
C THR A 171 -7.19 7.09 20.96
N PRO A 172 -6.81 7.74 22.07
CA PRO A 172 -6.36 7.05 23.27
C PRO A 172 -7.41 6.05 23.77
N ALA A 173 -7.00 4.86 24.22
CA ALA A 173 -7.89 3.91 24.88
C ALA A 173 -8.15 4.30 26.36
N GLY A 174 -7.29 5.15 26.92
CA GLY A 174 -7.36 5.70 28.27
C GLY A 174 -6.87 7.15 28.29
N GLY A 175 -5.85 7.44 29.09
CA GLY A 175 -5.25 8.78 29.24
C GLY A 175 -4.63 9.36 27.94
N SER A 176 -3.33 9.67 27.95
CA SER A 176 -2.62 10.03 26.71
C SER A 176 -1.73 8.88 26.23
N PHE A 177 -1.35 8.93 24.96
CA PHE A 177 -0.30 8.09 24.38
C PHE A 177 0.54 8.93 23.42
N TYR A 178 1.65 8.41 22.93
CA TYR A 178 2.45 9.13 21.93
C TYR A 178 2.96 8.22 20.82
N PHE A 179 3.19 8.82 19.65
CA PHE A 179 4.04 8.22 18.60
C PHE A 179 5.46 8.74 18.76
N GLY A 180 6.43 7.82 18.81
CA GLY A 180 7.84 8.16 18.99
C GLY A 180 8.58 8.49 17.70
N ASP A 181 9.88 8.20 17.68
CA ASP A 181 10.79 8.54 16.57
C ASP A 181 11.64 7.30 16.22
N GLN A 182 11.30 6.66 15.10
CA GLN A 182 12.05 5.55 14.50
C GLN A 182 11.95 5.63 12.97
N GLU A 183 12.85 4.94 12.26
CA GLU A 183 12.79 4.81 10.80
C GLU A 183 11.52 4.06 10.36
N GLU A 184 11.03 3.14 11.19
CA GLU A 184 9.90 2.24 10.92
C GLU A 184 8.56 2.75 11.48
N MET A 185 8.09 3.90 11.00
CA MET A 185 6.84 4.52 11.44
C MET A 185 6.00 5.00 10.23
N GLY A 186 4.75 4.55 10.09
CA GLY A 186 3.82 5.03 9.06
C GLY A 186 3.38 3.96 8.05
N LEU A 187 3.02 4.40 6.84
CA LEU A 187 2.50 3.52 5.78
C LEU A 187 3.64 3.00 4.90
N GLY A 188 3.82 1.68 4.89
CA GLY A 188 4.89 0.99 4.16
C GLY A 188 4.36 0.06 3.07
N VAL A 189 5.13 -0.06 2.00
CA VAL A 189 4.94 -1.04 0.93
C VAL A 189 6.21 -1.85 0.70
N ARG A 190 6.01 -3.14 0.42
CA ARG A 190 7.01 -4.07 -0.10
C ARG A 190 6.65 -4.41 -1.54
N VAL A 191 7.42 -3.92 -2.49
CA VAL A 191 7.19 -4.23 -3.90
C VAL A 191 7.57 -5.67 -4.23
N ALA A 192 7.00 -6.22 -5.30
CA ALA A 192 7.37 -7.56 -5.76
C ALA A 192 8.86 -7.59 -6.15
N THR A 193 9.57 -8.62 -5.72
CA THR A 193 11.03 -8.75 -5.92
C THR A 193 11.48 -8.57 -7.38
N PRO A 194 10.76 -9.08 -8.41
CA PRO A 194 11.19 -8.99 -9.80
C PRO A 194 11.39 -7.58 -10.36
N PHE A 195 10.82 -6.52 -9.76
CA PHE A 195 11.02 -5.13 -10.20
C PHE A 195 11.62 -4.22 -9.12
N THR A 196 12.30 -4.80 -8.14
CA THR A 196 13.12 -4.02 -7.20
C THR A 196 14.29 -3.34 -7.92
N VAL A 197 14.87 -2.29 -7.34
CA VAL A 197 16.05 -1.59 -7.92
C VAL A 197 17.19 -2.57 -8.16
N VAL A 198 17.44 -3.48 -7.21
CA VAL A 198 18.47 -4.54 -7.37
C VAL A 198 18.14 -5.56 -8.47
N LYS A 199 16.94 -5.51 -9.05
CA LYS A 199 16.49 -6.30 -10.22
C LYS A 199 16.20 -5.44 -11.45
N GLY A 200 16.66 -4.18 -11.48
CA GLY A 200 16.51 -3.27 -12.62
C GLY A 200 15.31 -2.32 -12.55
N GLY A 201 14.57 -2.32 -11.44
CA GLY A 201 13.57 -1.30 -11.14
C GLY A 201 14.18 0.06 -10.77
N THR A 202 13.33 1.01 -10.41
CA THR A 202 13.75 2.38 -10.05
C THR A 202 12.80 2.98 -9.02
N ILE A 203 13.35 3.77 -8.09
CA ILE A 203 12.57 4.63 -7.19
C ILE A 203 12.77 6.09 -7.63
N ARG A 204 11.70 6.88 -7.65
CA ARG A 204 11.74 8.33 -7.87
C ARG A 204 10.83 9.05 -6.89
N ASP A 205 11.19 10.25 -6.50
CA ASP A 205 10.31 11.10 -5.68
C ASP A 205 9.97 12.42 -6.35
N SER A 206 9.11 13.20 -5.69
CA SER A 206 8.65 14.50 -6.19
C SER A 206 9.75 15.55 -6.34
N GLU A 207 10.92 15.34 -5.74
CA GLU A 207 12.07 16.26 -5.81
C GLU A 207 13.06 15.84 -6.91
N GLY A 208 12.73 14.81 -7.70
CA GLY A 208 13.56 14.32 -8.81
C GLY A 208 14.72 13.40 -8.39
N ARG A 209 14.79 13.00 -7.11
CA ARG A 209 15.82 12.09 -6.60
C ARG A 209 15.56 10.65 -7.04
N LYS A 210 16.60 9.83 -7.05
CA LYS A 210 16.55 8.45 -7.54
C LYS A 210 17.10 7.43 -6.54
N ASN A 211 16.37 6.31 -6.42
CA ASN A 211 16.74 5.12 -5.64
C ASN A 211 17.02 5.40 -4.15
N GLY A 212 17.35 4.36 -3.40
CA GLY A 212 17.47 4.43 -1.94
C GLY A 212 18.53 5.41 -1.48
N LYS A 213 19.68 5.50 -2.17
CA LYS A 213 20.80 6.38 -1.80
C LYS A 213 20.40 7.85 -1.71
N GLU A 214 19.59 8.34 -2.65
CA GLU A 214 19.22 9.76 -2.69
C GLU A 214 17.93 10.04 -1.92
N ILE A 215 17.01 9.07 -1.88
CA ILE A 215 15.65 9.26 -1.32
C ILE A 215 15.58 8.96 0.17
N TRP A 216 16.41 8.03 0.68
CA TRP A 216 16.33 7.62 2.08
C TRP A 216 16.53 8.82 3.03
N GLY A 217 15.60 8.96 3.98
CA GLY A 217 15.60 10.03 4.97
C GLY A 217 15.36 11.42 4.39
N LYS A 218 14.78 11.52 3.19
CA LYS A 218 14.39 12.79 2.59
C LYS A 218 12.88 12.95 2.52
N GLN A 219 12.41 14.19 2.67
CA GLN A 219 11.00 14.51 2.52
C GLN A 219 10.63 14.74 1.05
N ALA A 220 9.46 14.24 0.66
CA ALA A 220 8.86 14.42 -0.66
C ALA A 220 7.32 14.39 -0.55
N ASP A 221 6.63 14.83 -1.60
CA ASP A 221 5.16 14.81 -1.66
C ASP A 221 4.62 13.44 -2.05
N TRP A 222 5.42 12.71 -2.84
CA TRP A 222 5.15 11.35 -3.27
C TRP A 222 6.46 10.64 -3.59
N CYS A 223 6.43 9.32 -3.53
CA CYS A 223 7.52 8.47 -3.97
C CYS A 223 6.98 7.28 -4.77
N GLU A 224 7.51 7.09 -5.97
CA GLU A 224 7.18 6.02 -6.91
C GLU A 224 8.24 4.92 -6.85
N TYR A 225 7.79 3.67 -6.88
CA TYR A 225 8.61 2.51 -7.22
C TYR A 225 8.07 1.91 -8.52
N THR A 226 8.90 1.82 -9.55
CA THR A 226 8.50 1.38 -10.90
C THR A 226 9.50 0.40 -11.50
N GLY A 227 9.04 -0.40 -12.46
CA GLY A 227 9.87 -1.25 -13.30
C GLY A 227 9.07 -1.84 -14.45
N VAL A 228 9.63 -2.85 -15.12
CA VAL A 228 8.98 -3.55 -16.22
C VAL A 228 8.71 -4.99 -15.81
N LEU A 229 7.45 -5.43 -15.92
CA LEU A 229 7.02 -6.81 -15.72
C LEU A 229 6.16 -7.24 -16.90
N ASN A 230 6.43 -8.41 -17.47
CA ASN A 230 5.65 -8.96 -18.60
C ASN A 230 5.51 -7.97 -19.77
N GLY A 231 6.58 -7.23 -20.09
CA GLY A 231 6.59 -6.22 -21.16
C GLY A 231 5.86 -4.91 -20.83
N LYS A 232 5.22 -4.81 -19.66
CA LYS A 232 4.50 -3.61 -19.23
C LYS A 232 5.29 -2.83 -18.20
N ARG A 233 5.21 -1.50 -18.27
CA ARG A 233 5.61 -0.66 -17.14
C ARG A 233 4.59 -0.82 -16.04
N VAL A 234 5.06 -1.09 -14.83
CA VAL A 234 4.23 -1.16 -13.63
C VAL A 234 4.79 -0.24 -12.56
N GLY A 235 3.94 0.18 -11.63
CA GLY A 235 4.43 0.90 -10.47
C GLY A 235 3.43 1.02 -9.34
N ILE A 236 3.98 1.39 -8.20
CA ILE A 236 3.25 1.82 -7.02
C ILE A 236 3.77 3.19 -6.59
N VAL A 237 2.85 4.11 -6.28
CA VAL A 237 3.17 5.45 -5.79
C VAL A 237 2.59 5.62 -4.41
N LEU A 238 3.44 5.98 -3.44
CA LEU A 238 3.07 6.26 -2.07
C LEU A 238 3.00 7.77 -1.86
N MET A 239 1.84 8.27 -1.42
CA MET A 239 1.53 9.70 -1.34
C MET A 239 1.03 10.06 0.06
N PRO A 240 1.87 10.57 0.97
CA PRO A 240 1.39 11.12 2.24
C PRO A 240 0.46 12.33 2.00
N GLY A 241 -0.61 12.44 2.80
CA GLY A 241 -1.55 13.54 2.71
C GLY A 241 -0.95 14.86 3.18
N VAL A 242 -1.18 15.94 2.42
CA VAL A 242 -0.69 17.31 2.74
C VAL A 242 -1.17 17.86 4.08
N LYS A 243 -2.28 17.32 4.63
CA LYS A 243 -2.84 17.69 5.93
C LYS A 243 -2.38 16.78 7.08
N ASN A 244 -1.44 15.87 6.84
CA ASN A 244 -0.75 15.22 7.95
C ASN A 244 0.03 16.30 8.73
N PHE A 245 0.23 16.09 10.03
CA PHE A 245 0.91 17.06 10.89
C PHE A 245 2.35 17.37 10.47
N ARG A 246 2.93 16.55 9.58
CA ARG A 246 4.25 16.72 9.00
C ARG A 246 4.33 16.09 7.62
N ARG A 247 5.09 16.72 6.70
CA ARG A 247 5.54 16.09 5.45
C ARG A 247 6.39 14.86 5.79
N SER A 248 6.17 13.75 5.11
CA SER A 248 6.87 12.51 5.44
C SER A 248 8.29 12.49 4.92
N TRP A 249 9.23 11.96 5.71
CA TRP A 249 10.47 11.41 5.19
C TRP A 249 10.21 10.03 4.58
N PHE A 250 10.96 9.66 3.55
CA PHE A 250 10.85 8.35 2.93
C PHE A 250 11.97 7.41 3.39
N HIS A 251 11.60 6.25 3.91
CA HIS A 251 12.51 5.12 4.10
C HIS A 251 12.46 4.25 2.84
N ALA A 252 13.28 4.61 1.86
CA ALA A 252 13.39 3.89 0.59
C ALA A 252 14.59 2.93 0.61
N ARG A 253 14.39 1.69 0.17
CA ARG A 253 15.45 0.69 0.04
C ARG A 253 15.40 -0.01 -1.32
N ASP A 254 16.56 -0.18 -1.91
CA ASP A 254 16.73 -0.77 -3.25
C ASP A 254 16.31 -2.24 -3.32
N TYR A 255 16.25 -2.93 -2.18
CA TYR A 255 15.73 -4.29 -2.10
C TYR A 255 14.20 -4.37 -2.03
N GLY A 256 13.47 -3.23 -2.11
CA GLY A 256 12.02 -3.20 -2.35
C GLY A 256 11.14 -2.64 -1.23
N LEU A 257 11.70 -2.00 -0.20
CA LEU A 257 10.93 -1.31 0.84
C LEU A 257 10.74 0.16 0.45
N LEU A 258 9.53 0.68 0.61
CA LEU A 258 9.23 2.10 0.57
C LEU A 258 8.23 2.44 1.68
N LEU A 259 8.55 3.43 2.51
CA LEU A 259 7.70 3.83 3.66
C LEU A 259 7.65 5.35 3.76
N ALA A 260 6.44 5.89 3.95
CA ALA A 260 6.20 7.31 4.19
C ALA A 260 6.03 7.55 5.70
N ASN A 261 7.02 8.21 6.30
CA ASN A 261 7.17 8.38 7.74
C ASN A 261 7.12 9.86 8.16
N PRO A 262 6.03 10.36 8.77
CA PRO A 262 5.96 11.73 9.30
C PRO A 262 6.59 11.90 10.69
N PHE A 263 7.12 10.84 11.31
CA PHE A 263 7.58 10.81 12.70
C PHE A 263 9.11 10.84 12.83
N GLY A 264 9.86 10.17 11.97
CA GLY A 264 11.30 9.89 12.12
C GLY A 264 12.26 11.08 11.96
N ARG A 265 12.01 12.22 12.63
CA ARG A 265 12.88 13.41 12.52
C ARG A 265 14.30 13.07 12.95
N ASN A 266 14.48 12.59 14.17
CA ASN A 266 15.81 12.24 14.67
C ASN A 266 16.39 11.05 13.91
N ALA A 267 15.57 10.02 13.65
CA ALA A 267 15.99 8.83 12.92
C ALA A 267 16.56 9.14 11.52
N PHE A 268 16.00 10.10 10.79
CA PHE A 268 16.48 10.44 9.44
C PHE A 268 17.44 11.63 9.36
N THR A 269 17.34 12.60 10.28
CA THR A 269 18.09 13.87 10.15
C THR A 269 19.06 14.12 11.30
N LYS A 270 19.08 13.27 12.33
CA LYS A 270 19.78 13.52 13.62
C LYS A 270 19.31 14.80 14.33
N GLY A 271 18.15 15.35 13.96
CA GLY A 271 17.52 16.48 14.64
C GLY A 271 16.85 16.08 15.96
N GLU A 272 15.99 16.93 16.52
CA GLU A 272 15.28 16.62 17.76
C GLU A 272 14.43 15.35 17.65
N LYS A 273 14.39 14.56 18.74
CA LYS A 273 13.57 13.35 18.82
C LYS A 273 12.09 13.73 18.81
N SER A 274 11.34 13.19 17.85
CA SER A 274 9.89 13.38 17.80
C SER A 274 9.20 12.64 18.94
N LYS A 275 8.18 13.30 19.50
CA LYS A 275 7.22 12.72 20.41
C LYS A 275 5.88 13.38 20.16
N ILE A 276 5.01 12.71 19.41
CA ILE A 276 3.70 13.24 19.04
C ILE A 276 2.67 12.70 20.01
N GLU A 277 2.37 13.49 21.05
CA GLU A 277 1.39 13.12 22.06
C GLU A 277 -0.05 13.31 21.55
N VAL A 278 -0.91 12.35 21.86
CA VAL A 278 -2.36 12.42 21.67
C VAL A 278 -3.00 12.35 23.05
N LYS A 279 -3.61 13.46 23.47
CA LYS A 279 -4.26 13.59 24.78
C LYS A 279 -5.68 12.99 24.75
N ALA A 280 -6.20 12.64 25.92
CA ALA A 280 -7.59 12.22 26.06
C ALA A 280 -8.55 13.25 25.44
N GLY A 281 -9.54 12.77 24.68
CA GLY A 281 -10.49 13.62 23.95
C GLY A 281 -9.98 14.15 22.60
N TRP A 282 -8.71 13.92 22.25
CA TRP A 282 -8.14 14.29 20.96
C TRP A 282 -7.87 13.06 20.09
N GLU A 283 -7.80 13.27 18.78
CA GLU A 283 -7.37 12.25 17.81
C GLU A 283 -6.15 12.73 17.02
N LEU A 284 -5.26 11.80 16.65
CA LEU A 284 -4.31 12.03 15.56
C LEU A 284 -4.89 11.46 14.28
N ARG A 285 -4.93 12.27 13.22
CA ARG A 285 -5.36 11.83 11.89
C ARG A 285 -4.17 11.73 10.94
N LEU A 286 -4.02 10.57 10.30
CA LEU A 286 -3.07 10.33 9.22
C LEU A 286 -3.82 9.98 7.94
N ARG A 287 -3.34 10.51 6.82
CA ARG A 287 -3.90 10.27 5.49
C ARG A 287 -2.80 9.90 4.51
N TYR A 288 -3.11 8.95 3.64
CA TYR A 288 -2.22 8.50 2.58
C TYR A 288 -3.00 8.13 1.31
N GLY A 289 -2.29 8.11 0.20
CA GLY A 289 -2.73 7.57 -1.07
C GLY A 289 -1.73 6.54 -1.58
N VAL A 290 -2.25 5.49 -2.20
CA VAL A 290 -1.46 4.47 -2.88
C VAL A 290 -2.02 4.32 -4.28
N PHE A 291 -1.21 4.62 -5.29
CA PHE A 291 -1.62 4.49 -6.68
C PHE A 291 -0.90 3.31 -7.33
N LEU A 292 -1.68 2.35 -7.83
CA LEU A 292 -1.21 1.19 -8.59
C LEU A 292 -1.49 1.43 -10.06
N TYR A 293 -0.50 1.22 -10.92
CA TYR A 293 -0.71 1.40 -12.35
C TYR A 293 0.06 0.39 -13.18
N ASP A 294 -0.44 0.20 -14.38
CA ASP A 294 0.33 -0.35 -15.48
C ASP A 294 0.07 0.44 -16.76
N SER A 295 1.04 0.39 -17.66
CA SER A 295 1.02 1.04 -18.97
C SER A 295 1.93 0.30 -19.93
N GLU A 296 1.84 0.64 -21.22
CA GLU A 296 2.86 0.26 -22.19
C GLU A 296 4.24 0.76 -21.74
N SER A 297 5.30 0.01 -22.03
CA SER A 297 6.65 0.20 -21.46
C SER A 297 7.16 1.65 -21.56
N ASP A 298 6.83 2.33 -22.65
CA ASP A 298 7.34 3.66 -22.99
C ASP A 298 6.47 4.79 -22.42
N ASN A 299 5.31 4.46 -21.86
CA ASN A 299 4.34 5.43 -21.34
C ASN A 299 4.46 5.53 -19.82
N ALA A 300 5.24 6.49 -19.32
CA ALA A 300 5.24 6.81 -17.90
C ALA A 300 3.97 7.61 -17.53
N PRO A 301 3.30 7.29 -16.41
CA PRO A 301 2.17 8.08 -15.94
C PRO A 301 2.61 9.47 -15.46
N ASN A 302 1.76 10.47 -15.66
CA ASN A 302 1.93 11.78 -15.04
C ASN A 302 1.58 11.72 -13.54
N ILE A 303 2.55 11.38 -12.70
CA ILE A 303 2.36 11.25 -11.24
C ILE A 303 1.91 12.57 -10.59
N GLY A 304 2.32 13.73 -11.13
CA GLY A 304 1.82 15.03 -10.66
C GLY A 304 0.30 15.19 -10.83
N ALA A 305 -0.26 14.66 -11.92
CA ALA A 305 -1.72 14.64 -12.12
C ALA A 305 -2.42 13.69 -11.15
N VAL A 306 -1.85 12.50 -10.92
CA VAL A 306 -2.34 11.54 -9.92
C VAL A 306 -2.34 12.16 -8.52
N TYR A 307 -1.26 12.85 -8.15
CA TYR A 307 -1.13 13.50 -6.84
C TYR A 307 -2.17 14.61 -6.63
N ARG A 308 -2.48 15.39 -7.67
CA ARG A 308 -3.57 16.37 -7.63
C ARG A 308 -4.93 15.71 -7.44
N GLU A 309 -5.19 14.60 -8.12
CA GLU A 309 -6.44 13.85 -7.97
C GLU A 309 -6.58 13.27 -6.55
N PHE A 310 -5.53 12.62 -6.05
CA PHE A 310 -5.43 12.17 -4.67
C PHE A 310 -5.73 13.30 -3.66
N THR A 311 -5.12 14.47 -3.84
CA THR A 311 -5.30 15.60 -2.92
C THR A 311 -6.73 16.13 -2.92
N LYS A 312 -7.41 16.12 -4.08
CA LYS A 312 -8.84 16.47 -4.21
C LYS A 312 -9.72 15.45 -3.50
N GLN A 313 -9.49 14.15 -3.69
CA GLN A 313 -10.29 13.08 -3.07
C GLN A 313 -10.19 13.08 -1.54
N LEU A 314 -9.01 13.33 -0.98
CA LEU A 314 -8.83 13.43 0.47
C LEU A 314 -9.37 14.73 1.09
N ASN A 315 -9.56 15.77 0.29
CA ASN A 315 -10.02 17.08 0.73
C ASN A 315 -11.12 17.58 -0.21
N PRO A 316 -12.28 16.90 -0.26
CA PRO A 316 -13.39 17.41 -1.03
C PRO A 316 -13.68 18.82 -0.52
N ARG A 317 -13.78 19.79 -1.43
CA ARG A 317 -14.32 21.11 -1.05
C ARG A 317 -15.69 20.82 -0.44
N ASN A 318 -15.95 21.30 0.77
CA ASN A 318 -17.30 21.28 1.33
C ASN A 318 -18.21 21.86 0.25
N LYS A 319 -19.15 21.05 -0.23
CA LYS A 319 -20.28 21.55 -1.02
C LYS A 319 -21.25 22.23 -0.06
#